data_AF-L0WBB3-F1
#
_entry.id   AF-L0WBB3-F1
#
_cell.length_a   1.000
_cell.length_b   1.000
_cell.length_c   1.000
_cell.angle_alpha   90.00
_cell.angle_beta   90.00
_cell.angle_gamma   90.00
#
_symmetry.space_group_name_H-M   'P 1'
#
loop_
_entity.id
_entity.type
_entity.pdbx_description
1 polymer ?
#
loop_
_entity_poly.entity_id
_entity_poly.type
_entity_poly.pdbx_seq_one_letter_code
_entity_poly.pdbx_strand_id
1 'polypeptide(L)' 'MLVYCLPCRQNHEEKIDVDIPLGMVNRSLFLDLYRTGKTRSDPFTATELVFGRADPELVSQAQQLLATSRL' A
#
# COMPACT_ATOMS: atom_id res chain seq x y z
N MET A 1 2.02 4.02 -2.42
CA MET A 1 2.04 4.62 -1.07
C MET A 1 2.82 5.91 -1.09
N LEU A 2 2.10 6.99 -1.38
CA LEU A 2 2.58 8.34 -1.14
C LEU A 2 2.18 8.67 0.30
N VAL A 3 3.15 8.98 1.15
CA VAL A 3 2.88 9.48 2.49
C VAL A 3 2.81 11.00 2.39
N TYR A 4 1.62 11.54 2.60
CA TYR A 4 1.41 12.99 2.61
C TYR A 4 1.54 13.51 4.04
N CYS A 5 2.23 14.64 4.21
CA CYS A 5 2.07 15.42 5.43
C CYS A 5 0.63 15.96 5.50
N LEU A 6 0.18 16.37 6.69
CA LEU A 6 -1.20 16.83 6.90
C LEU A 6 -1.63 17.94 5.91
N PRO A 7 -0.83 18.99 5.64
CA PRO A 7 -1.15 19.99 4.64
C PRO A 7 -1.28 19.43 3.22
N CYS A 8 -0.37 18.55 2.80
CA CYS A 8 -0.45 17.93 1.48
C CYS A 8 -1.69 17.04 1.34
N ARG A 9 -2.06 16.33 2.41
CA ARG A 9 -3.27 15.49 2.40
C ARG A 9 -4.52 16.34 2.20
N GLN A 10 -4.63 17.47 2.90
CA GLN A 10 -5.75 18.41 2.76
C GLN A 10 -5.82 19.00 1.34
N ASN A 11 -4.67 19.41 0.77
CA ASN A 11 -4.62 19.95 -0.60
C ASN A 11 -4.97 18.93 -1.68
N HIS A 12 -4.84 17.63 -1.39
CA HIS A 12 -5.08 16.55 -2.34
C HIS A 12 -6.28 15.69 -1.97
N GLU A 13 -7.13 16.12 -1.03
CA GLU A 13 -8.25 15.32 -0.52
C GLU A 13 -9.16 14.80 -1.64
N GLU A 14 -9.53 15.67 -2.59
CA GLU A 14 -10.34 15.30 -3.76
C GLU A 14 -9.67 14.30 -4.73
N LYS A 15 -8.35 14.13 -4.63
CA LYS A 15 -7.54 13.20 -5.44
C LYS A 15 -7.20 11.90 -4.70
N ILE A 16 -7.54 11.80 -3.42
CA ILE A 16 -7.33 10.60 -2.62
C ILE A 16 -8.54 9.69 -2.81
N ASP A 17 -8.32 8.62 -3.57
CA ASP A 17 -9.32 7.59 -3.84
C ASP A 17 -9.68 6.78 -2.58
N VAL A 18 -8.70 6.53 -1.70
CA VAL A 18 -8.89 5.81 -0.45
C VAL A 18 -7.95 6.35 0.65
N ASP A 19 -8.49 6.74 1.80
CA ASP A 19 -7.72 7.04 3.03
C ASP A 19 -7.96 5.91 4.05
N ILE A 20 -6.91 5.17 4.40
CA ILE A 20 -6.97 4.05 5.36
C ILE A 20 -5.98 4.34 6.49
N PRO A 21 -6.42 4.46 7.75
CA PRO A 21 -5.52 4.56 8.88
C PRO A 21 -4.59 3.34 8.95
N LEU A 22 -3.29 3.55 9.17
CA LEU A 22 -2.30 2.46 9.20
C LEU A 22 -2.68 1.34 10.18
N GLY A 23 -3.25 1.67 11.34
CA GLY A 23 -3.69 0.69 12.34
C GLY A 23 -4.85 -0.23 11.90
N MET A 24 -5.52 0.09 10.79
CA MET A 24 -6.57 -0.75 10.19
C MET A 24 -6.04 -1.65 9.07
N VAL A 25 -4.78 -1.47 8.64
CA VAL A 25 -4.17 -2.25 7.57
C VAL A 25 -3.70 -3.59 8.12
N ASN A 26 -4.48 -4.64 7.86
CA ASN A 26 -4.07 -6.03 8.08
C ASN A 26 -3.44 -6.62 6.80
N ARG A 27 -2.87 -7.83 6.90
CA ARG A 27 -2.22 -8.52 5.77
C ARG A 27 -3.15 -8.69 4.55
N SER A 28 -4.41 -9.05 4.77
CA SER A 28 -5.38 -9.26 3.68
C SER A 28 -5.69 -7.95 2.95
N LEU A 29 -6.00 -6.89 3.69
CA LEU A 29 -6.25 -5.57 3.12
C LEU A 29 -5.01 -5.04 2.38
N PHE A 30 -3.82 -5.26 2.93
CA PHE A 30 -2.56 -4.87 2.27
C PHE A 30 -2.43 -5.52 0.89
N LEU A 31 -2.61 -6.84 0.77
CA LEU A 31 -2.55 -7.53 -0.52
C LEU A 31 -3.68 -7.11 -1.45
N ASP A 32 -4.88 -6.84 -0.93
CA ASP A 32 -6.00 -6.36 -1.73
C ASP A 32 -5.74 -4.99 -2.37
N LEU A 33 -4.99 -4.10 -1.69
CA LEU A 33 -4.59 -2.82 -2.29
C LEU A 33 -3.67 -3.01 -3.50
N TYR A 34 -2.82 -4.04 -3.49
CA TYR A 34 -1.99 -4.40 -4.64
C TYR A 34 -2.82 -5.06 -5.74
N ARG A 35 -3.66 -6.03 -5.38
CA ARG A 35 -4.56 -6.75 -6.30
C ARG A 35 -5.50 -5.82 -7.06
N THR A 36 -6.03 -4.80 -6.39
CA THR A 36 -6.96 -3.81 -6.98
C THR A 36 -6.25 -2.64 -7.66
N GLY A 37 -4.91 -2.60 -7.63
CA GLY A 37 -4.12 -1.54 -8.24
C GLY A 37 -4.17 -0.20 -7.50
N LYS A 38 -4.78 -0.15 -6.31
CA LYS A 38 -4.86 1.05 -5.46
C LYS A 38 -3.48 1.47 -4.92
N THR A 39 -2.50 0.56 -4.92
CA THR A 39 -1.09 0.89 -4.66
C THR A 39 -0.17 0.23 -5.67
N ARG A 40 0.94 0.91 -5.98
CA ARG A 40 2.06 0.41 -6.80
C ARG A 40 3.41 0.59 -6.12
N SER A 41 3.42 0.85 -4.80
CA SER A 41 4.65 1.00 -4.05
C SER A 41 5.47 -0.29 -4.06
N ASP A 42 6.78 -0.14 -3.98
CA ASP A 42 7.68 -1.25 -3.70
C ASP A 42 7.19 -2.07 -2.49
N PRO A 43 6.90 -3.37 -2.66
CA PRO A 43 6.35 -4.20 -1.60
C PRO A 43 7.23 -4.34 -0.36
N PHE A 44 8.55 -4.32 -0.51
CA PHE A 44 9.47 -4.41 0.62
C PHE A 44 9.30 -3.20 1.55
N THR A 45 9.45 -2.01 0.98
CA THR A 45 9.31 -0.73 1.69
C THR A 45 7.90 -0.56 2.27
N ALA A 46 6.87 -0.92 1.51
CA ALA A 46 5.49 -0.80 1.97
C ALA A 46 5.20 -1.72 3.17
N THR A 47 5.73 -2.95 3.16
CA THR A 47 5.55 -3.91 4.26
C THR A 47 6.26 -3.42 5.52
N GLU A 48 7.49 -2.92 5.38
CA GLU A 48 8.24 -2.34 6.51
C GLU A 48 7.52 -1.14 7.13
N LEU A 49 6.99 -0.23 6.33
CA LEU A 49 6.29 0.96 6.82
C LEU A 49 4.96 0.64 7.50
N VAL A 50 4.19 -0.31 6.97
CA VAL A 50 2.86 -0.64 7.50
C VAL A 50 2.95 -1.52 8.74
N PHE A 51 3.85 -2.51 8.72
CA PHE A 51 3.91 -3.55 9.76
C PHE A 51 5.15 -3.45 10.67
N GLY A 52 6.02 -2.47 10.45
CA GLY A 52 7.27 -2.27 11.20
C GLY A 52 8.39 -3.27 10.88
N ARG A 53 8.15 -4.22 9.96
CA ARG A 53 9.14 -5.19 9.47
C ARG A 53 8.74 -5.70 8.09
N ALA A 54 9.73 -5.98 7.24
CA ALA A 54 9.50 -6.62 5.95
C ALA A 54 9.32 -8.14 6.12
N ASP A 55 8.07 -8.59 6.14
CA ASP A 55 7.73 -10.01 6.12
C ASP A 55 7.96 -10.62 4.73
N PRO A 56 8.91 -11.56 4.55
CA PRO A 56 9.27 -12.09 3.24
C PRO A 56 8.10 -12.72 2.48
N GLU A 57 7.17 -13.37 3.19
CA GLU A 57 6.03 -14.04 2.57
C GLU A 57 5.05 -12.99 1.98
N LEU A 58 4.75 -11.95 2.76
CA LEU A 58 3.86 -10.88 2.34
C LEU A 58 4.45 -10.05 1.20
N VAL A 59 5.77 -9.78 1.27
CA VAL A 59 6.51 -9.11 0.20
C VAL A 59 6.44 -9.90 -1.11
N SER A 60 6.68 -11.21 -1.05
CA SER A 60 6.63 -12.09 -2.23
C SER A 60 5.24 -12.11 -2.87
N GLN A 61 4.18 -12.23 -2.07
CA GLN A 61 2.80 -12.21 -2.55
C GLN A 61 2.45 -10.86 -3.22
N ALA A 62 2.81 -9.74 -2.60
CA ALA A 62 2.58 -8.42 -3.18
C ALA A 62 3.39 -8.18 -4.47
N GLN A 63 4.62 -8.70 -4.56
CA GLN A 63 5.42 -8.66 -5.80
C GLN A 63 4.75 -9.44 -6.94
N GLN A 64 4.20 -10.63 -6.66
CA GLN A 64 3.46 -11.42 -7.65
C GLN A 64 2.24 -10.65 -8.15
N LEU A 65 1.46 -10.05 -7.25
CA LEU A 65 0.30 -9.23 -7.61
C LEU A 65 0.69 -8.04 -8.51
N LEU A 66 1.78 -7.33 -8.19
CA LEU A 66 2.29 -6.25 -9.05
C LEU A 66 2.71 -6.73 -10.45
N ALA A 67 3.28 -7.93 -10.55
CA ALA A 67 3.68 -8.49 -11.83
C ALA A 67 2.46 -8.86 -12.69
N THR A 68 1.38 -9.36 -12.08
CA THR A 68 0.14 -9.74 -12.77
C THR A 68 -0.69 -8.52 -13.21
N SER A 69 -0.70 -7.43 -12.44
CA SER A 69 -1.45 -6.20 -12.76
C SER A 69 -0.84 -5.31 -13.86
N ARG A 70 0.16 -5.79 -14.61
CA ARG A 70 0.82 -5.08 -15.74
C ARG A 70 0.33 -5.48 -17.14
N LEU A 71 -0.71 -6.32 -17.23
CA LEU A 71 -1.45 -6.63 -18.47
C LEU A 71 -2.68 -5.71 -18.59
#